data_AF-A0A6A4PVR4-F1
#
_entry.id   AF-A0A6A4PVR4-F1
#
_cell.length_a   1.000
_cell.length_b   1.000
_cell.length_c   1.000
_cell.angle_alpha   90.00
_cell.angle_beta   90.00
_cell.angle_gamma   90.00
#
_symmetry.space_group_name_H-M   'P 1'
#
loop_
_entity.id
_entity.type
_entity.pdbx_description
1 polymer ?
#
loop_
_entity_poly.entity_id
_entity_poly.type
_entity_poly.pdbx_seq_one_letter_code
_entity_poly.pdbx_strand_id
1 'polypeptide(L)'
;MESAMEKVQSCVVENGVDFKSCHMQKFKLYETRSRFYLFGRDKSRTLWKVLKIDRLEPSELNITEDTTLYSETECCGLLKRIDEGNKSTGGLKFVTTCYGIIGFIKFLEPYYMLLITKRRKIGTICGHTIYAIAKSELVPIPHATVRTKMAYSKDENRSLVNFACNCNMSIVPLESDKR
;
A
#
# COMPACT_ATOMS: atom_id res chain seq x y z
N MET A 1 -8.18 -12.16 -36.45
CA MET A 1 -6.78 -11.68 -36.39
C MET A 1 -6.79 -10.40 -35.55
N GLU A 2 -7.28 -10.37 -34.31
CA GLU A 2 -6.96 -11.15 -33.10
C GLU A 2 -5.47 -11.09 -32.72
N SER A 3 -5.23 -10.78 -31.43
CA SER A 3 -3.96 -10.52 -30.70
C SER A 3 -3.60 -9.02 -30.61
N ALA A 4 -3.37 -8.40 -29.44
CA ALA A 4 -3.03 -8.94 -28.13
C ALA A 4 -3.61 -8.07 -26.99
N MET A 5 -4.60 -8.61 -26.28
CA MET A 5 -4.88 -8.32 -24.87
C MET A 5 -4.50 -9.58 -24.11
N GLU A 6 -3.27 -9.69 -23.59
CA GLU A 6 -2.99 -10.58 -22.46
C GLU A 6 -1.56 -10.38 -21.92
N LYS A 7 -1.47 -10.02 -20.63
CA LYS A 7 -0.58 -10.64 -19.63
C LYS A 7 -0.54 -9.77 -18.38
N VAL A 8 -1.52 -10.00 -17.51
CA VAL A 8 -1.26 -9.98 -16.07
C VAL A 8 -1.58 -11.39 -15.61
N GLN A 9 -0.53 -12.20 -15.48
CA GLN A 9 -0.65 -13.62 -15.22
C GLN A 9 -1.23 -13.85 -13.83
N SER A 10 -2.46 -14.34 -13.81
CA SER A 10 -3.13 -14.98 -12.68
C SER A 10 -2.26 -16.12 -12.15
N CYS A 11 -2.06 -16.18 -10.84
CA CYS A 11 -1.47 -17.33 -10.17
C CYS A 11 -2.41 -18.53 -10.37
N VAL A 12 -1.98 -19.54 -11.13
CA VAL A 12 -2.68 -20.83 -11.23
C VAL A 12 -2.26 -21.65 -10.02
N VAL A 13 -3.23 -22.06 -9.21
CA VAL A 13 -3.06 -23.17 -8.26
C VAL A 13 -4.13 -24.20 -8.58
N GLU A 14 -3.72 -25.33 -9.14
CA GLU A 14 -4.54 -26.54 -9.20
C GLU A 14 -4.68 -27.09 -7.79
N ASN A 15 -5.88 -26.95 -7.21
CA ASN A 15 -6.56 -27.88 -6.31
C ASN A 15 -7.86 -27.21 -5.86
N GLY A 16 -8.98 -27.92 -6.02
CA GLY A 16 -10.34 -27.40 -5.88
C GLY A 16 -10.71 -26.84 -4.51
N VAL A 17 -10.32 -25.59 -4.26
CA VAL A 17 -10.84 -24.75 -3.19
C VAL A 17 -11.45 -23.53 -3.88
N ASP A 18 -12.74 -23.32 -3.67
CA ASP A 18 -13.48 -22.16 -4.16
C ASP A 18 -12.80 -20.87 -3.66
N PHE A 19 -11.96 -20.26 -4.51
CA PHE A 19 -11.32 -18.98 -4.23
C PHE A 19 -12.41 -17.91 -4.28
N LYS A 20 -13.17 -17.78 -3.19
CA LYS A 20 -13.75 -16.49 -2.82
C LYS A 20 -12.65 -15.45 -3.00
N SER A 21 -12.87 -14.54 -3.94
CA SER A 21 -11.99 -13.39 -4.22
C SER A 21 -11.32 -12.92 -2.94
N CYS A 22 -10.05 -13.33 -2.76
CA CYS A 22 -9.30 -13.14 -1.52
C CYS A 22 -8.79 -11.70 -1.49
N HIS A 23 -9.74 -10.79 -1.33
CA HIS A 23 -9.51 -9.37 -1.33
C HIS A 23 -8.82 -8.97 -0.03
N MET A 24 -7.66 -8.34 -0.17
CA MET A 24 -6.95 -7.75 0.95
C MET A 24 -7.79 -6.60 1.51
N GLN A 25 -8.02 -6.61 2.83
CA GLN A 25 -8.94 -5.65 3.46
C GLN A 25 -8.25 -4.62 4.33
N LYS A 26 -7.10 -4.99 4.91
CA LYS A 26 -6.42 -4.17 5.91
C LYS A 26 -4.92 -4.33 5.73
N PHE A 27 -4.22 -3.22 5.81
CA PHE A 27 -2.80 -3.16 5.57
C PHE A 27 -2.09 -2.50 6.74
N LYS A 28 -0.87 -2.96 7.01
CA LYS A 28 0.06 -2.32 7.95
C LYS A 28 1.26 -1.83 7.16
N LEU A 29 1.52 -0.54 7.26
CA LEU A 29 2.69 0.08 6.67
C LEU A 29 3.81 0.15 7.71
N TYR A 30 4.97 -0.35 7.32
CA TYR A 30 6.21 -0.23 8.07
C TYR A 30 7.27 0.46 7.23
N GLU A 31 8.25 1.05 7.90
CA GLU A 31 9.40 1.66 7.27
C GLU A 31 10.71 1.12 7.84
N THR A 32 11.72 1.05 6.99
CA THR A 32 13.13 1.07 7.35
C THR A 32 13.76 2.33 6.78
N ARG A 33 15.06 2.50 6.99
CA ARG A 33 15.83 3.59 6.37
C ARG A 33 15.73 3.60 4.84
N SER A 34 15.68 2.43 4.20
CA SER A 34 15.78 2.28 2.75
C SER A 34 14.47 1.89 2.06
N ARG A 35 13.48 1.34 2.78
CA ARG A 35 12.25 0.81 2.16
C ARG A 35 11.02 1.05 3.03
N PHE A 36 9.87 1.11 2.38
CA PHE A 36 8.59 0.85 3.02
C PHE A 36 8.12 -0.57 2.71
N TYR A 37 7.40 -1.15 3.66
CA TYR A 37 6.80 -2.47 3.54
C TYR A 37 5.31 -2.38 3.89
N LEU A 38 4.45 -2.72 2.95
CA LEU A 38 3.01 -2.81 3.17
C LEU A 38 2.60 -4.28 3.30
N PHE A 39 2.19 -4.67 4.50
CA PHE A 39 1.68 -6.00 4.78
C PHE A 39 0.16 -5.97 4.70
N GLY A 40 -0.39 -6.58 3.65
CA GLY A 40 -1.83 -6.75 3.46
C GLY A 40 -2.30 -8.07 4.04
N ARG A 41 -3.50 -8.06 4.63
CA ARG A 41 -4.21 -9.27 5.04
C ARG A 41 -5.64 -9.30 4.52
N ASP A 42 -6.11 -10.51 4.26
CA ASP A 42 -7.50 -10.77 3.93
C ASP A 42 -8.45 -10.63 5.15
N LYS A 43 -9.74 -10.82 4.90
CA LYS A 43 -10.79 -10.75 5.94
C LYS A 43 -10.61 -11.86 6.98
N SER A 44 -10.26 -13.06 6.53
CA SER A 44 -10.08 -14.29 7.32
C SER A 44 -8.78 -14.30 8.13
N ARG A 45 -7.83 -13.41 7.85
CA ARG A 45 -6.47 -13.36 8.45
C ARG A 45 -5.60 -14.57 8.12
N THR A 46 -5.99 -15.33 7.10
CA THR A 46 -5.33 -16.55 6.67
C THR A 46 -4.29 -16.26 5.60
N LEU A 47 -4.49 -15.23 4.79
CA LEU A 47 -3.62 -14.88 3.68
C LEU A 47 -3.03 -13.49 3.87
N TRP A 48 -1.71 -13.42 3.74
CA TRP A 48 -0.95 -12.20 3.83
C TRP A 48 -0.08 -12.01 2.58
N LYS A 49 0.02 -10.76 2.13
CA LYS A 49 0.85 -10.34 1.00
C LYS A 49 1.70 -9.13 1.38
N VAL A 50 2.84 -8.98 0.72
CA VAL A 50 3.80 -7.91 1.03
C VAL A 50 4.10 -7.11 -0.23
N LEU A 51 3.97 -5.79 -0.13
CA LEU A 51 4.43 -4.83 -1.14
C LEU A 51 5.66 -4.10 -0.60
N LYS A 52 6.70 -3.98 -1.40
CA LYS A 52 7.95 -3.28 -1.06
C LYS A 52 8.04 -2.01 -1.89
N ILE A 53 8.38 -0.90 -1.27
CA ILE A 53 8.55 0.40 -1.94
C ILE A 53 9.96 0.90 -1.61
N ASP A 54 10.77 1.19 -2.62
CA ASP A 54 12.12 1.69 -2.43
C ASP A 54 12.14 3.19 -2.08
N ARG A 55 13.08 3.60 -1.24
CA ARG A 55 13.33 5.00 -0.83
C ARG A 55 14.67 5.54 -1.32
N LEU A 56 15.50 4.69 -1.92
CA LEU A 56 16.88 5.00 -2.31
C LEU A 56 17.01 5.55 -3.73
N GLU A 57 16.01 5.35 -4.59
CA GLU A 57 16.03 5.93 -5.93
C GLU A 57 15.30 7.29 -5.92
N PRO A 58 16.01 8.43 -6.11
CA PRO A 58 15.39 9.75 -6.07
C PRO A 58 14.53 10.06 -7.31
N SER A 59 14.84 9.43 -8.45
CA SER A 59 14.24 9.79 -9.73
C SER A 59 12.96 9.01 -10.01
N GLU A 60 12.93 7.74 -9.61
CA GLU A 60 11.91 6.77 -9.97
C GLU A 60 11.34 6.06 -8.75
N LEU A 61 10.01 5.92 -8.73
CA LEU A 61 9.32 5.17 -7.70
C LEU A 61 9.34 3.68 -8.04
N ASN A 62 10.13 2.91 -7.30
CA ASN A 62 10.24 1.47 -7.45
C ASN A 62 9.35 0.74 -6.45
N ILE A 63 8.34 0.04 -6.98
CA ILE A 63 7.40 -0.76 -6.20
C ILE A 63 7.49 -2.21 -6.67
N THR A 64 7.66 -3.13 -5.73
CA THR A 64 7.76 -4.56 -6.02
C THR A 64 6.79 -5.33 -5.14
N GLU A 65 5.92 -6.10 -5.76
CA GLU A 65 5.06 -7.06 -5.06
C GLU A 65 5.83 -8.34 -4.78
N ASP A 66 5.74 -8.85 -3.54
CA ASP A 66 6.20 -10.19 -3.21
C ASP A 66 5.15 -11.20 -3.71
N THR A 67 5.56 -12.09 -4.60
CA THR A 67 4.69 -13.13 -5.16
C THR A 67 4.35 -14.22 -4.13
N THR A 68 5.06 -14.25 -3.00
CA THR A 68 4.84 -15.22 -1.93
C THR A 68 3.56 -14.91 -1.15
N LEU A 69 2.72 -15.93 -0.97
CA LEU A 69 1.62 -15.88 0.00
C LEU A 69 2.15 -16.32 1.36
N TYR A 70 1.86 -15.56 2.39
CA TYR A 70 2.29 -15.85 3.75
C TYR A 70 1.11 -16.18 4.66
N SER A 71 1.35 -17.07 5.60
CA SER A 71 0.56 -17.22 6.82
C SER A 71 0.91 -16.13 7.85
N GLU A 72 0.11 -16.02 8.90
CA GLU A 72 0.36 -15.05 9.99
C GLU A 72 1.71 -15.29 10.69
N THR A 73 2.08 -16.55 10.92
CA THR A 73 3.33 -16.92 11.59
C THR A 73 4.55 -16.58 10.73
N GLU A 74 4.49 -16.88 9.42
CA GLU A 74 5.55 -16.52 8.47
C GLU A 74 5.71 -15.01 8.33
N CYS A 75 4.60 -14.26 8.30
CA CYS A 75 4.63 -12.80 8.32
C CYS A 75 5.28 -12.25 9.59
N CYS A 76 4.97 -12.83 10.76
CA CYS A 76 5.60 -12.46 12.02
C CYS A 76 7.12 -12.71 11.98
N GLY A 77 7.54 -13.88 11.47
CA GLY A 77 8.95 -14.19 11.28
C GLY A 77 9.64 -13.27 10.26
N LEU A 78 8.95 -12.88 9.19
CA LEU A 78 9.46 -11.95 8.20
C LEU A 78 9.68 -10.55 8.80
N LEU A 79 8.72 -10.03 9.56
CA LEU A 79 8.84 -8.74 10.25
C LEU A 79 10.07 -8.72 11.17
N LYS A 80 10.29 -9.78 11.97
CA LYS A 80 11.46 -9.91 12.85
C LYS A 80 12.77 -9.92 12.08
N ARG A 81 12.87 -10.72 11.01
CA ARG A 81 14.08 -10.79 10.18
C ARG A 81 14.40 -9.45 9.51
N ILE A 82 13.38 -8.71 9.06
CA ILE A 82 13.57 -7.36 8.50
C ILE A 82 14.06 -6.40 9.58
N ASP A 83 13.47 -6.43 10.77
CA ASP A 83 13.88 -5.59 11.90
C ASP A 83 15.33 -5.83 12.30
N GLU A 84 15.69 -7.09 12.53
CA GLU A 84 17.04 -7.52 12.90
C GLU A 84 18.06 -7.14 11.82
N GLY A 85 17.75 -7.39 10.54
CA GLY A 85 18.62 -7.03 9.42
C GLY A 85 18.82 -5.52 9.23
N ASN A 86 17.94 -4.69 9.78
CA ASN A 86 18.02 -3.22 9.71
C ASN A 86 18.39 -2.57 11.05
N LYS A 87 18.72 -3.35 12.08
CA LYS A 87 18.95 -2.86 13.45
C LYS A 87 20.02 -1.77 13.54
N SER A 88 21.10 -1.88 12.74
CA SER A 88 22.16 -0.86 12.65
C SER A 88 21.69 0.49 12.09
N THR A 89 20.57 0.50 11.37
CA THR A 89 19.98 1.70 10.75
C THR A 89 18.67 2.15 11.40
N GLY A 90 18.36 1.61 12.59
CA GLY A 90 17.18 1.96 13.38
C GLY A 90 16.01 0.98 13.28
N GLY A 91 16.21 -0.18 12.66
CA GLY A 91 15.25 -1.28 12.62
C GLY A 91 14.04 -1.03 11.72
N LEU A 92 13.01 -1.86 11.92
CA LEU A 92 11.70 -1.78 11.28
C LEU A 92 10.73 -1.02 12.19
N LYS A 93 10.14 0.05 11.67
CA LYS A 93 9.21 0.91 12.42
C LYS A 93 7.82 0.83 11.85
N PHE A 94 6.83 0.73 12.73
CA PHE A 94 5.43 0.83 12.31
C PHE A 94 5.08 2.29 12.01
N VAL A 95 4.47 2.54 10.85
CA VAL A 95 4.05 3.87 10.40
C VAL A 95 2.57 4.07 10.68
N THR A 96 1.73 3.28 10.02
CA THR A 96 0.27 3.40 10.15
C THR A 96 -0.44 2.15 9.66
N THR A 97 -1.72 2.05 10.01
CA THR A 97 -2.64 1.07 9.43
C THR A 97 -3.49 1.78 8.39
N CYS A 98 -3.66 1.15 7.23
CA CYS A 98 -4.49 1.70 6.16
C CYS A 98 -5.40 0.62 5.54
N TYR A 99 -6.35 1.08 4.74
CA TYR A 99 -7.32 0.27 4.00
C TYR A 99 -7.01 0.22 2.50
N GLY A 100 -5.98 0.94 2.05
CA GLY A 100 -5.53 0.97 0.68
C GLY A 100 -4.57 2.13 0.42
N ILE A 101 -3.79 2.01 -0.65
CA ILE A 101 -3.06 3.10 -1.27
C ILE A 101 -3.98 3.69 -2.34
N ILE A 102 -4.17 5.00 -2.34
CA ILE A 102 -4.88 5.71 -3.42
C ILE A 102 -3.94 5.90 -4.61
N GLY A 103 -2.70 6.31 -4.34
CA GLY A 103 -1.70 6.52 -5.36
C GLY A 103 -0.44 7.18 -4.81
N PHE A 104 0.46 7.50 -5.72
CA PHE A 104 1.71 8.19 -5.43
C PHE A 104 1.75 9.50 -6.20
N ILE A 105 2.21 10.55 -5.55
CA ILE A 105 2.22 11.90 -6.09
C ILE A 105 3.63 12.45 -5.95
N LYS A 106 4.19 12.93 -7.05
CA LYS A 106 5.46 13.64 -7.06
C LYS A 106 5.14 15.13 -7.13
N PHE A 107 5.59 15.89 -6.13
CA PHE A 107 5.58 17.35 -6.19
C PHE A 107 6.95 17.82 -6.68
N LEU A 108 7.74 18.49 -5.83
CA LEU A 108 9.02 19.07 -6.20
C LEU A 108 10.17 18.06 -6.17
N GLU A 109 10.48 17.47 -5.01
CA GLU A 109 11.64 16.56 -4.85
C GLU A 109 11.28 15.16 -4.31
N PRO A 110 10.42 14.96 -3.29
CA PRO A 110 10.05 13.62 -2.83
C PRO A 110 8.73 13.11 -3.44
N TYR A 111 8.65 11.80 -3.62
CA TYR A 111 7.37 11.12 -3.81
C TYR A 111 6.58 11.11 -2.50
N TYR A 112 5.26 11.18 -2.61
CA TYR A 112 4.35 11.06 -1.48
C TYR A 112 3.37 9.92 -1.74
N MET A 113 3.14 9.10 -0.73
CA MET A 113 2.17 8.00 -0.76
C MET A 113 0.87 8.46 -0.12
N LEU A 114 -0.22 8.43 -0.87
CA LEU A 114 -1.54 8.76 -0.36
C LEU A 114 -2.27 7.49 0.10
N LEU A 115 -2.61 7.43 1.38
CA LEU A 115 -3.21 6.27 2.04
C LEU A 115 -4.62 6.57 2.51
N ILE A 116 -5.48 5.54 2.53
CA ILE A 116 -6.78 5.59 3.22
C ILE A 116 -6.59 5.05 4.63
N THR A 117 -6.63 5.90 5.65
CA THR A 117 -6.42 5.47 7.05
C THR A 117 -7.73 5.29 7.81
N LYS A 118 -8.82 5.93 7.36
CA LYS A 118 -10.17 5.66 7.86
C LYS A 118 -11.16 5.57 6.71
N ARG A 119 -12.08 4.62 6.82
CA ARG A 119 -13.20 4.44 5.90
C ARG A 119 -14.49 4.21 6.68
N ARG A 120 -15.62 4.67 6.15
CA ARG A 120 -16.96 4.46 6.72
C ARG A 120 -17.79 3.67 5.72
N LYS A 121 -18.42 2.58 6.15
CA LYS A 121 -19.39 1.87 5.31
C LYS A 121 -20.57 2.80 5.04
N ILE A 122 -20.91 3.00 3.77
CA ILE A 122 -22.04 3.84 3.36
C ILE A 122 -23.18 3.04 2.75
N GLY A 123 -22.93 1.80 2.35
CA GLY A 123 -23.97 0.94 1.82
C GLY A 123 -23.44 -0.40 1.34
N THR A 124 -24.35 -1.13 0.70
CA THR A 124 -24.06 -2.37 -0.02
C THR A 124 -24.81 -2.31 -1.35
N ILE A 125 -24.14 -2.58 -2.46
CA ILE A 125 -24.78 -2.74 -3.78
C ILE A 125 -24.45 -4.14 -4.28
N CYS A 126 -25.48 -4.92 -4.62
CA CYS A 126 -25.33 -6.30 -5.13
C CYS A 126 -24.43 -7.21 -4.25
N GLY A 127 -24.45 -7.03 -2.92
CA GLY A 127 -23.60 -7.80 -2.01
C GLY A 127 -22.20 -7.21 -1.76
N HIS A 128 -21.76 -6.24 -2.57
CA HIS A 128 -20.48 -5.55 -2.38
C HIS A 128 -20.63 -4.39 -1.40
N THR A 129 -19.76 -4.34 -0.38
CA THR A 129 -19.79 -3.25 0.59
C THR A 129 -19.09 -2.03 0.05
N ILE A 130 -19.78 -0.89 0.04
CA ILE A 130 -19.24 0.39 -0.40
C ILE A 130 -18.80 1.20 0.81
N TYR A 131 -17.61 1.78 0.71
CA TYR A 131 -17.02 2.60 1.76
C TYR A 131 -16.73 4.02 1.26
N ALA A 132 -17.12 5.03 2.04
CA ALA A 132 -16.59 6.38 1.90
C ALA A 132 -15.23 6.48 2.59
N ILE A 133 -14.31 7.24 2.01
CA ILE A 133 -13.06 7.61 2.68
C ILE A 133 -13.38 8.64 3.75
N ALA A 134 -13.10 8.30 5.00
CA ALA A 134 -13.32 9.19 6.13
C ALA A 134 -12.06 9.95 6.53
N LYS A 135 -10.88 9.38 6.26
CA LYS A 135 -9.58 10.02 6.46
C LYS A 135 -8.56 9.44 5.48
N SER A 136 -7.81 10.33 4.85
CA SER A 136 -6.60 10.00 4.11
C SER A 136 -5.38 10.58 4.84
N GLU A 137 -4.22 9.97 4.60
CA GLU A 137 -2.93 10.49 5.08
C GLU A 137 -1.92 10.45 3.95
N LEU A 138 -1.10 11.48 3.88
CA LEU A 138 -0.03 11.58 2.90
C LEU A 138 1.31 11.33 3.61
N VAL A 139 1.98 10.25 3.23
CA VAL A 139 3.26 9.85 3.81
C VAL A 139 4.37 10.20 2.84
N PRO A 140 5.32 11.09 3.20
CA PRO A 140 6.46 11.36 2.33
C PRO A 140 7.34 10.13 2.19
N ILE A 141 7.88 9.93 1.00
CA ILE A 141 8.91 8.95 0.68
C ILE A 141 10.21 9.73 0.47
N PRO A 142 10.86 10.20 1.55
CA PRO A 142 12.01 11.05 1.42
C PRO A 142 13.23 10.23 1.02
N HIS A 143 13.95 10.71 0.02
CA HIS A 143 15.28 10.23 -0.31
C HIS A 143 16.31 10.75 0.70
N ALA A 144 17.38 9.98 0.95
CA ALA A 144 18.40 10.31 1.95
C ALA A 144 19.07 11.68 1.72
N THR A 145 19.22 12.10 0.46
CA THR A 145 19.80 13.41 0.09
C THR A 145 18.81 14.57 0.18
N VAL A 146 17.50 14.30 0.24
CA VAL A 146 16.43 15.32 0.27
C VAL A 146 16.00 15.63 1.72
N ARG A 147 16.27 14.73 2.68
CA ARG A 147 16.00 14.95 4.12
C ARG A 147 16.64 16.22 4.68
N THR A 148 17.73 16.70 4.07
CA THR A 148 18.42 17.94 4.46
C THR A 148 17.77 19.21 3.90
N LYS A 149 16.96 19.13 2.84
CA LYS A 149 16.26 20.29 2.21
C LYS A 149 14.80 20.45 2.64
N MET A 150 14.09 19.37 2.96
CA MET A 150 12.66 19.39 3.35
C MET A 150 12.34 20.21 4.61
N ALA A 151 13.35 20.61 5.38
CA ALA A 151 13.14 21.49 6.53
C ALA A 151 12.80 22.96 6.13
N TYR A 152 12.79 23.33 4.84
CA TYR A 152 12.88 24.74 4.44
C TYR A 152 11.92 25.26 3.33
N SER A 153 10.74 24.69 3.08
CA SER A 153 9.75 25.36 2.20
C SER A 153 8.33 25.40 2.77
N LYS A 154 7.81 26.62 2.99
CA LYS A 154 6.42 26.87 3.43
C LYS A 154 5.38 26.54 2.34
N ASP A 155 5.79 26.47 1.08
CA ASP A 155 4.87 26.31 -0.05
C ASP A 155 4.40 24.87 -0.23
N GLU A 156 5.24 23.88 0.11
CA GLU A 156 4.87 22.46 0.03
C GLU A 156 3.68 22.15 0.96
N ASN A 157 3.72 22.63 2.20
CA ASN A 157 2.66 22.41 3.19
C ASN A 157 1.28 22.87 2.70
N ARG A 158 1.20 23.94 1.89
CA ARG A 158 -0.08 24.45 1.38
C ARG A 158 -0.69 23.55 0.30
N SER A 159 0.13 23.00 -0.59
CA SER A 159 -0.32 22.08 -1.64
C SER A 159 -0.75 20.73 -1.05
N LEU A 160 -0.02 20.24 -0.05
CA LEU A 160 -0.36 18.99 0.64
C LEU A 160 -1.71 19.06 1.38
N VAL A 161 -1.96 20.17 2.09
CA VAL A 161 -3.21 20.38 2.83
C VAL A 161 -4.41 20.45 1.88
N ASN A 162 -4.30 21.18 0.76
CA ASN A 162 -5.38 21.29 -0.21
C ASN A 162 -5.70 19.94 -0.87
N PHE A 163 -4.68 19.16 -1.22
CA PHE A 163 -4.88 17.86 -1.84
C PHE A 163 -5.50 16.84 -0.85
N ALA A 164 -5.04 16.82 0.41
CA ALA A 164 -5.59 15.94 1.43
C ALA A 164 -7.04 16.27 1.81
N CYS A 165 -7.43 17.56 1.75
CA CYS A 165 -8.77 18.01 2.17
C CYS A 165 -9.88 17.87 1.11
N ASN A 166 -9.57 17.81 -0.20
CA ASN A 166 -10.59 17.87 -1.26
C ASN A 166 -10.91 16.54 -1.96
N CYS A 167 -10.35 15.40 -1.54
CA CYS A 167 -10.66 14.11 -2.15
C CYS A 167 -11.97 13.51 -1.61
N ASN A 168 -13.12 13.88 -2.19
CA ASN A 168 -14.37 13.11 -2.06
C ASN A 168 -14.31 11.85 -2.94
N MET A 169 -13.64 10.80 -2.46
CA MET A 169 -13.51 9.55 -3.19
C MET A 169 -14.18 8.40 -2.43
N SER A 170 -15.03 7.65 -3.12
CA SER A 170 -15.72 6.46 -2.62
C SER A 170 -15.00 5.22 -3.14
N ILE A 171 -14.71 4.26 -2.25
CA ILE A 171 -14.08 3.00 -2.64
C ILE A 171 -15.19 1.97 -2.83
N VAL A 172 -15.34 1.52 -4.08
CA VAL A 172 -16.01 0.27 -4.40
C VAL A 172 -14.90 -0.78 -4.52
N PRO A 173 -14.92 -1.87 -3.74
CA PRO A 173 -14.06 -3.01 -4.04
C PRO A 173 -14.43 -3.48 -5.45
N LEU A 174 -13.54 -3.28 -6.42
CA LEU A 174 -13.70 -3.87 -7.75
C LEU A 174 -13.53 -5.37 -7.60
N GLU A 175 -14.63 -6.10 -7.66
CA GLU A 175 -14.59 -7.51 -7.96
C GLU A 175 -14.28 -7.61 -9.46
N SER A 176 -13.23 -8.34 -9.82
CA SER A 176 -12.99 -8.69 -11.22
C SER A 176 -14.14 -9.59 -11.65
N ASP A 177 -15.13 -9.01 -12.30
CA ASP A 177 -16.26 -9.70 -12.95
C ASP A 177 -15.67 -10.67 -13.98
N LYS A 178 -15.53 -11.94 -13.59
CA LYS A 178 -15.20 -13.02 -14.52
C LYS A 178 -16.49 -13.40 -15.24
N ARG A 179 -16.70 -12.80 -16.41
CA ARG A 179 -17.54 -13.38 -17.46
C ARG A 179 -16.71 -14.28 -18.36
#